data_AF-A0A9E2L081-F1
#
_entry.id   AF-A0A9E2L081-F1
#
_cell.length_a   1.000
_cell.length_b   1.000
_cell.length_c   1.000
_cell.angle_alpha   90.00
_cell.angle_beta   90.00
_cell.angle_gamma   90.00
#
_symmetry.space_group_name_H-M   'P 1'
#
loop_
_entity.id
_entity.type
_entity.pdbx_description
1 polymer ?
#
loop_
_entity_poly.entity_id
_entity_poly.type
_entity_poly.pdbx_seq_one_letter_code
_entity_poly.pdbx_strand_id
1 'polypeptide(L)'
;MKNIIPEELEFEFLHLTEYFISGYYSHDFSENIYLVESFIDAFCGKIKKELEFEFFNSQDFREEVLKYLLPAVYRIKNNFFLLKKDEKPDVDKDIYTIVKSVVLDCNHILKEPFREDEIYFLTNKIEKYIEIEQDKKISFKKLLEIIKKCSLDLDEKKLKEEIIKVFKDKIEFE
;
A
#
# COMPACT_ATOMS: atom_id res chain seq x y z
N MET A 1 -5.76 25.31 -23.12
CA MET A 1 -6.52 24.44 -22.19
C MET A 1 -7.02 25.18 -20.95
N LYS A 2 -6.35 26.22 -20.43
CA LYS A 2 -6.79 27.02 -19.27
C LYS A 2 -8.14 27.78 -19.39
N ASN A 3 -8.81 27.75 -20.55
CA ASN A 3 -10.04 28.52 -20.79
C ASN A 3 -11.27 27.65 -21.12
N ILE A 4 -11.19 26.33 -20.90
CA ILE A 4 -12.28 25.40 -21.27
C ILE A 4 -12.83 24.66 -20.06
N ILE A 5 -11.99 24.35 -19.07
CA ILE A 5 -12.39 23.64 -17.85
C ILE A 5 -12.14 24.58 -16.67
N PRO A 6 -13.18 24.93 -15.89
CA PRO A 6 -13.02 25.68 -14.63
C PRO A 6 -12.10 24.93 -13.66
N GLU A 7 -11.19 25.63 -12.97
CA GLU A 7 -10.23 25.00 -12.03
C GLU A 7 -10.93 24.23 -10.91
N GLU A 8 -12.09 24.73 -10.46
CA GLU A 8 -12.96 24.09 -9.47
C GLU A 8 -13.59 22.77 -9.91
N LEU A 9 -13.55 22.45 -11.22
CA LEU A 9 -14.07 21.22 -11.80
C LEU A 9 -12.97 20.35 -12.41
N GLU A 10 -11.70 20.67 -12.19
CA GLU A 10 -10.56 19.97 -12.79
C GLU A 10 -10.51 18.50 -12.33
N PHE A 11 -10.86 18.24 -11.06
CA PHE A 11 -10.94 16.88 -10.50
C PHE A 11 -12.07 16.06 -11.14
N GLU A 12 -13.29 16.61 -11.25
CA GLU A 12 -14.43 15.94 -11.86
C GLU A 12 -14.22 15.70 -13.35
N PHE A 13 -13.62 16.66 -14.07
CA PHE A 13 -13.28 16.49 -15.48
C PHE A 13 -12.22 15.41 -15.68
N LEU A 14 -11.20 15.37 -14.82
CA LEU A 14 -10.19 14.32 -14.85
C LEU A 14 -10.83 12.95 -14.61
N HIS A 15 -11.70 12.84 -13.61
CA HIS A 15 -12.38 11.60 -13.27
C HIS A 15 -13.39 11.15 -14.34
N LEU A 16 -14.11 12.07 -14.96
CA LEU A 16 -14.96 11.78 -16.11
C LEU A 16 -14.13 11.35 -17.33
N THR A 17 -12.99 11.98 -17.55
CA THR A 17 -12.07 11.59 -18.64
C THR A 17 -11.49 10.20 -18.37
N GLU A 18 -11.14 9.87 -17.12
CA GLU A 18 -10.73 8.53 -16.69
C GLU A 18 -11.85 7.50 -16.95
N TYR A 19 -13.09 7.84 -16.58
CA TYR A 19 -14.26 7.00 -16.82
C TYR A 19 -14.49 6.75 -18.32
N PHE A 20 -14.43 7.78 -19.17
CA PHE A 20 -14.65 7.65 -20.61
C PHE A 20 -13.51 6.93 -21.33
N ILE A 21 -12.26 7.15 -20.92
CA ILE A 21 -11.10 6.43 -21.48
C ILE A 21 -11.14 4.95 -21.09
N SER A 22 -11.53 4.64 -19.85
CA SER A 22 -11.64 3.24 -19.40
C SER A 22 -12.77 2.48 -20.09
N GLY A 23 -13.90 3.14 -20.40
CA GLY A 23 -15.02 2.53 -21.12
C GLY A 23 -14.79 2.28 -22.62
N TYR A 24 -13.87 3.00 -23.28
CA TYR A 24 -13.66 2.88 -24.75
C TYR A 24 -12.75 1.72 -25.16
N TYR A 25 -11.97 1.14 -24.22
CA TYR A 25 -11.03 0.04 -24.47
C TYR A 25 -11.50 -1.28 -23.83
N SER A 26 -12.65 -1.79 -24.24
CA SER A 26 -13.27 -3.00 -23.65
C SER A 26 -12.49 -4.30 -23.85
N HIS A 27 -11.50 -4.37 -24.75
CA HIS A 27 -10.61 -5.53 -24.91
C HIS A 27 -9.29 -5.43 -24.13
N ASP A 28 -8.73 -4.23 -23.96
CA ASP A 28 -7.49 -4.01 -23.18
C ASP A 28 -7.77 -3.83 -21.68
N PHE A 29 -9.03 -3.58 -21.28
CA PHE A 29 -9.39 -3.31 -19.88
C PHE A 29 -9.14 -4.51 -18.97
N SER A 30 -9.57 -5.71 -19.38
CA SER A 30 -9.31 -6.94 -18.64
C SER A 30 -7.82 -7.29 -18.59
N GLU A 31 -7.09 -7.03 -19.68
CA GLU A 31 -5.64 -7.21 -19.73
C GLU A 31 -4.92 -6.25 -18.77
N ASN A 32 -5.30 -4.96 -18.74
CA ASN A 32 -4.71 -4.00 -17.82
C ASN A 32 -5.03 -4.33 -16.36
N ILE A 33 -6.24 -4.81 -16.05
CA ILE A 33 -6.57 -5.32 -14.71
C ILE A 33 -5.60 -6.45 -14.35
N TYR A 34 -5.47 -7.45 -15.23
CA TYR A 34 -4.59 -8.59 -14.99
C TYR A 34 -3.12 -8.18 -14.79
N LEU A 35 -2.62 -7.23 -15.58
CA LEU A 35 -1.25 -6.72 -15.45
C LEU A 35 -1.04 -5.97 -14.14
N VAL A 36 -2.00 -5.16 -13.71
CA VAL A 36 -1.93 -4.44 -12.44
C VAL A 36 -2.04 -5.40 -11.26
N GLU A 37 -2.94 -6.39 -11.31
CA GLU A 37 -3.03 -7.43 -10.28
C GLU A 37 -1.73 -8.23 -10.18
N SER A 38 -1.17 -8.65 -11.33
CA SER A 38 0.12 -9.35 -11.38
C SER A 38 1.26 -8.50 -10.83
N PHE A 39 1.25 -7.19 -11.12
CA PHE A 39 2.19 -6.24 -10.52
C PHE A 39 2.02 -6.19 -9.00
N ILE A 40 0.78 -6.06 -8.49
CA ILE A 40 0.50 -5.99 -7.05
C ILE A 40 0.98 -7.26 -6.35
N ASP A 41 0.74 -8.43 -6.92
CA ASP A 41 1.22 -9.69 -6.34
C ASP A 41 2.75 -9.76 -6.27
N ALA A 42 3.43 -9.42 -7.36
CA ALA A 42 4.90 -9.40 -7.40
C ALA A 42 5.48 -8.36 -6.45
N PHE A 43 4.88 -7.16 -6.41
CA PHE A 43 5.25 -6.05 -5.54
C PHE A 43 5.10 -6.45 -4.07
N CYS A 44 3.92 -6.91 -3.66
CA CYS A 44 3.64 -7.37 -2.30
C CYS A 44 4.60 -8.49 -1.86
N GLY A 45 4.87 -9.45 -2.75
CA GLY A 45 5.78 -10.56 -2.46
C GLY A 45 7.23 -10.13 -2.22
N LYS A 46 7.69 -9.06 -2.89
CA LYS A 46 9.03 -8.50 -2.71
C LYS A 46 9.10 -7.55 -1.51
N ILE A 47 8.16 -6.62 -1.40
CA ILE A 47 8.11 -5.69 -0.26
C ILE A 47 8.00 -6.45 1.06
N LYS A 48 7.20 -7.52 1.13
CA LYS A 48 7.12 -8.37 2.33
C LYS A 48 8.50 -8.87 2.77
N LYS A 49 9.39 -9.19 1.84
CA LYS A 49 10.75 -9.68 2.15
C LYS A 49 11.66 -8.55 2.61
N GLU A 50 11.55 -7.38 2.01
CA GLU A 50 12.41 -6.23 2.33
C GLU A 50 12.00 -5.54 3.64
N LEU A 51 10.70 -5.46 3.94
CA LEU A 51 10.17 -4.74 5.11
C LEU A 51 9.77 -5.66 6.27
N GLU A 52 9.75 -6.99 6.07
CA GLU A 52 9.30 -7.98 7.07
C GLU A 52 7.89 -7.73 7.66
N PHE A 53 7.03 -6.99 6.93
CA PHE A 53 5.66 -6.68 7.33
C PHE A 53 4.62 -7.64 6.71
N GLU A 54 3.55 -7.97 7.43
CA GLU A 54 2.56 -8.99 7.01
C GLU A 54 1.23 -8.44 6.46
N PHE A 55 1.02 -7.12 6.42
CA PHE A 55 -0.26 -6.52 5.99
C PHE A 55 -0.52 -6.59 4.46
N PHE A 56 0.47 -6.97 3.65
CA PHE A 56 0.36 -7.07 2.18
C PHE A 56 -0.64 -8.11 1.67
N ASN A 57 -1.05 -9.03 2.55
CA ASN A 57 -2.10 -10.00 2.28
C ASN A 57 -3.51 -9.43 2.59
N SER A 58 -3.61 -8.23 3.16
CA SER A 58 -4.91 -7.62 3.43
C SER A 58 -5.61 -7.29 2.10
N GLN A 59 -6.87 -7.72 2.01
CA GLN A 59 -7.72 -7.42 0.86
C GLN A 59 -7.89 -5.91 0.69
N ASP A 60 -8.07 -5.18 1.80
CA ASP A 60 -8.22 -3.72 1.81
C ASP A 60 -7.02 -3.02 1.14
N PHE A 61 -5.79 -3.40 1.49
CA PHE A 61 -4.60 -2.80 0.88
C PHE A 61 -4.57 -3.05 -0.64
N ARG A 62 -4.84 -4.30 -1.04
CA ARG A 62 -4.84 -4.70 -2.45
C ARG A 62 -5.89 -3.96 -3.25
N GLU A 63 -7.09 -3.81 -2.71
CA GLU A 63 -8.19 -3.07 -3.33
C GLU A 63 -7.87 -1.57 -3.45
N GLU A 64 -7.33 -0.95 -2.39
CA GLU A 64 -6.93 0.46 -2.43
C GLU A 64 -5.84 0.73 -3.48
N VAL A 65 -4.84 -0.16 -3.55
CA VAL A 65 -3.75 -0.05 -4.52
C VAL A 65 -4.25 -0.28 -5.94
N LEU A 66 -5.07 -1.32 -6.17
CA LEU A 66 -5.66 -1.61 -7.48
C LEU A 66 -6.49 -0.44 -8.00
N LYS A 67 -7.34 0.15 -7.13
CA LYS A 67 -8.20 1.27 -7.46
C LYS A 67 -7.43 2.50 -7.94
N TYR A 68 -6.21 2.71 -7.44
CA TYR A 68 -5.36 3.81 -7.86
C TYR A 68 -4.51 3.48 -9.10
N LEU A 69 -3.87 2.30 -9.11
CA LEU A 69 -2.94 1.91 -10.17
C LEU A 69 -3.63 1.61 -11.49
N LEU A 70 -4.87 1.11 -11.48
CA LEU A 70 -5.59 0.82 -12.72
C LEU A 70 -5.81 2.09 -13.57
N PRO A 71 -6.36 3.20 -13.04
CA PRO A 71 -6.35 4.49 -13.74
C PRO A 71 -4.95 5.00 -14.10
N ALA A 72 -3.92 4.72 -13.26
CA ALA A 72 -2.55 5.15 -13.51
C ALA A 72 -1.99 4.60 -14.82
N VAL A 73 -2.26 3.33 -15.14
CA VAL A 73 -1.84 2.71 -16.42
C VAL A 73 -2.37 3.52 -17.61
N TYR A 74 -3.61 3.99 -17.55
CA TYR A 74 -4.19 4.83 -18.60
C TYR A 74 -3.56 6.22 -18.65
N ARG A 75 -3.29 6.84 -17.50
CA ARG A 75 -2.59 8.15 -17.45
C ARG A 75 -1.21 8.06 -18.08
N ILE A 76 -0.46 7.02 -17.73
CA ILE A 76 0.90 6.80 -18.23
C ILE A 76 0.88 6.57 -19.73
N LYS A 77 0.02 5.66 -20.23
CA LYS A 77 -0.16 5.40 -21.66
C LYS A 77 -0.47 6.67 -22.47
N ASN A 78 -1.18 7.62 -21.87
CA ASN A 78 -1.57 8.88 -22.51
C ASN A 78 -0.69 10.08 -22.12
N ASN A 79 0.42 9.86 -21.40
CA ASN A 79 1.35 10.91 -20.94
C ASN A 79 0.70 12.02 -20.09
N PHE A 80 -0.33 11.69 -19.30
CA PHE A 80 -0.86 12.56 -18.27
C PHE A 80 0.00 12.49 -16.99
N PHE A 81 0.17 13.62 -16.32
CA PHE A 81 0.93 13.76 -15.07
C PHE A 81 0.01 14.35 -14.00
N LEU A 82 0.07 13.82 -12.77
CA LEU A 82 -0.72 14.33 -11.64
C LEU A 82 0.06 15.36 -10.83
N LEU A 83 1.34 15.10 -10.57
CA LEU A 83 2.17 16.03 -9.82
C LEU A 83 2.58 17.23 -10.70
N LYS A 84 2.14 18.44 -10.31
CA LYS A 84 2.85 19.67 -10.69
C LYS A 84 4.23 19.60 -10.01
N LYS A 85 5.29 19.79 -10.79
CA LYS A 85 6.70 19.40 -10.52
C LYS A 85 7.33 19.90 -9.20
N ASP A 86 6.64 20.66 -8.36
CA ASP A 86 7.25 21.46 -7.29
C ASP A 86 6.97 20.96 -5.87
N GLU A 87 5.98 20.08 -5.64
CA GLU A 87 5.67 19.53 -4.31
C GLU A 87 6.03 18.05 -4.24
N LYS A 88 7.12 17.74 -3.51
CA LYS A 88 7.46 16.35 -3.17
C LYS A 88 6.66 15.96 -1.93
N PRO A 89 5.93 14.82 -1.96
CA PRO A 89 5.29 14.28 -0.77
C PRO A 89 6.30 14.07 0.34
N ASP A 90 5.90 14.38 1.58
CA ASP A 90 6.68 14.04 2.77
C ASP A 90 6.53 12.54 3.02
N VAL A 91 7.59 11.79 2.72
CA VAL A 91 7.67 10.33 2.85
C VAL A 91 8.97 9.96 3.53
N ASP A 92 8.96 8.86 4.27
CA ASP A 92 10.15 8.25 4.83
C ASP A 92 11.10 7.84 3.68
N LYS A 93 12.34 8.33 3.74
CA LYS A 93 13.33 8.13 2.68
C LYS A 93 13.78 6.68 2.54
N ASP A 94 13.82 5.95 3.64
CA ASP A 94 14.25 4.55 3.67
C ASP A 94 13.14 3.69 3.06
N ILE A 95 11.89 3.92 3.46
CA ILE A 95 10.73 3.24 2.87
C ILE A 95 10.61 3.59 1.38
N TYR A 96 10.72 4.86 1.02
CA TYR A 96 10.68 5.29 -0.39
C TYR A 96 11.75 4.60 -1.23
N THR A 97 12.98 4.47 -0.72
CA THR A 97 14.09 3.84 -1.46
C THR A 97 13.81 2.36 -1.72
N ILE A 98 13.26 1.66 -0.72
CA ILE A 98 12.85 0.25 -0.83
C ILE A 98 11.68 0.10 -1.79
N VAL A 99 10.66 0.94 -1.67
CA VAL A 99 9.50 0.91 -2.57
C VAL A 99 9.93 1.17 -4.00
N LYS A 100 10.78 2.18 -4.22
CA LYS A 100 11.30 2.52 -5.54
C LYS A 100 12.08 1.38 -6.17
N SER A 101 12.99 0.73 -5.45
CA SER A 101 13.75 -0.40 -5.99
C SER A 101 12.82 -1.54 -6.41
N VAL A 102 11.84 -1.87 -5.57
CA VAL A 102 10.90 -2.96 -5.85
C VAL A 102 9.96 -2.62 -7.01
N VAL A 103 9.47 -1.38 -7.10
CA VAL A 103 8.67 -0.93 -8.25
C VAL A 103 9.46 -1.04 -9.55
N LEU A 104 10.70 -0.57 -9.57
CA LEU A 104 11.58 -0.67 -10.74
C LEU A 104 11.81 -2.13 -11.14
N ASP A 105 12.01 -3.01 -10.17
CA ASP A 105 12.17 -4.44 -10.43
C ASP A 105 10.88 -5.11 -10.91
N CYS A 106 9.70 -4.55 -10.63
CA CYS A 106 8.40 -5.08 -11.06
C CYS A 106 7.88 -4.42 -12.35
N ASN A 107 8.48 -3.31 -12.80
CA ASN A 107 8.02 -2.57 -13.98
C ASN A 107 8.01 -3.39 -15.27
N HIS A 108 8.80 -4.46 -15.36
CA HIS A 108 8.81 -5.37 -16.51
C HIS A 108 7.46 -6.09 -16.75
N ILE A 109 6.57 -6.12 -15.76
CA ILE A 109 5.23 -6.70 -15.87
C ILE A 109 4.30 -5.77 -16.66
N LEU A 110 4.53 -4.46 -16.58
CA LEU A 110 3.65 -3.46 -17.17
C LEU A 110 4.07 -3.15 -18.61
N LYS A 111 3.09 -2.76 -19.43
CA LYS A 111 3.35 -2.26 -20.79
C LYS A 111 4.15 -0.95 -20.77
N GLU A 112 3.83 -0.10 -19.80
CA GLU A 112 4.50 1.17 -19.53
C GLU A 112 4.90 1.19 -18.04
N PRO A 113 6.12 1.65 -17.69
CA PRO A 113 6.58 1.63 -16.31
C PRO A 113 5.83 2.64 -15.44
N PHE A 114 5.61 2.29 -14.17
CA PHE A 114 5.11 3.25 -13.18
C PHE A 114 6.13 4.36 -12.92
N ARG A 115 5.61 5.57 -12.69
CA ARG A 115 6.39 6.80 -12.55
C ARG A 115 6.54 7.18 -11.09
N GLU A 116 7.23 8.31 -10.84
CA GLU A 116 7.43 8.86 -9.51
C GLU A 116 6.12 9.04 -8.74
N ASP A 117 5.05 9.53 -9.40
CA ASP A 117 3.72 9.72 -8.81
C ASP A 117 3.18 8.42 -8.17
N GLU A 118 3.32 7.29 -8.87
CA GLU A 118 2.89 5.98 -8.39
C GLU A 118 3.81 5.43 -7.28
N ILE A 119 5.11 5.69 -7.35
CA ILE A 119 6.07 5.31 -6.30
C ILE A 119 5.74 6.05 -5.00
N TYR A 120 5.48 7.36 -5.05
CA TYR A 120 5.06 8.12 -3.88
C TYR A 120 3.72 7.64 -3.32
N PHE A 121 2.74 7.36 -4.18
CA PHE A 121 1.48 6.81 -3.74
C PHE A 121 1.68 5.49 -2.96
N LEU A 122 2.45 4.56 -3.52
CA LEU A 122 2.73 3.26 -2.89
C LEU A 122 3.49 3.43 -1.58
N THR A 123 4.44 4.36 -1.52
CA THR A 123 5.21 4.67 -0.31
C THR A 123 4.29 5.16 0.81
N ASN A 124 3.48 6.19 0.55
CA ASN A 124 2.51 6.72 1.50
C ASN A 124 1.53 5.64 2.01
N LYS A 125 1.10 4.75 1.12
CA LYS A 125 0.21 3.65 1.51
C LYS A 125 0.90 2.66 2.43
N ILE A 126 2.13 2.29 2.12
CA ILE A 126 2.90 1.37 2.96
C ILE A 126 3.13 1.97 4.35
N GLU A 127 3.54 3.24 4.42
CA GLU A 127 3.72 3.95 5.70
C GLU A 127 2.46 3.92 6.55
N LYS A 128 1.32 4.31 5.96
CA LYS A 128 0.03 4.29 6.67
C LYS A 128 -0.31 2.90 7.22
N TYR A 129 -0.06 1.84 6.47
CA TYR A 129 -0.35 0.48 6.95
C TYR A 129 0.67 -0.02 7.98
N ILE A 130 1.93 0.42 7.90
CA ILE A 130 2.93 0.20 8.95
C ILE A 130 2.47 0.87 10.25
N GLU A 131 2.02 2.13 10.21
CA GLU A 131 1.47 2.84 11.37
C GLU A 131 0.27 2.11 11.96
N ILE A 132 -0.70 1.70 11.12
CA ILE A 132 -1.88 0.95 11.56
C ILE A 132 -1.48 -0.37 12.24
N GLU A 133 -0.49 -1.08 11.73
CA GLU A 133 0.01 -2.32 12.34
C GLU A 133 0.77 -2.06 13.65
N GLN A 134 1.54 -0.97 13.74
CA GLN A 134 2.23 -0.58 14.97
C GLN A 134 1.25 -0.14 16.07
N ASP A 135 0.13 0.49 15.69
CA ASP A 135 -0.93 0.91 16.60
C ASP A 135 -1.89 -0.22 17.00
N LYS A 136 -1.90 -1.35 16.27
CA LYS A 136 -2.63 -2.56 16.70
C LYS A 136 -1.95 -3.15 17.95
N LYS A 137 -2.39 -2.69 19.12
CA LYS A 137 -2.02 -3.28 20.41
C LYS A 137 -2.29 -4.79 20.39
N ILE A 138 -1.26 -5.57 20.73
CA ILE A 138 -1.40 -7.02 20.87
C ILE A 138 -2.11 -7.30 22.20
N SER A 139 -3.31 -7.88 22.13
CA SER A 139 -4.02 -8.35 23.33
C SER A 139 -3.18 -9.42 24.03
N PHE A 140 -2.80 -9.15 25.28
CA PHE A 140 -2.02 -10.07 26.11
C PHE A 140 -2.68 -11.44 26.23
N LYS A 141 -4.02 -11.49 26.21
CA LYS A 141 -4.81 -12.73 26.26
C LYS A 141 -4.51 -13.67 25.08
N LYS A 142 -4.37 -13.13 23.86
CA LYS A 142 -4.00 -13.93 22.68
C LYS A 142 -2.57 -14.48 22.80
N LEU A 143 -1.65 -13.66 23.30
CA LEU A 143 -0.27 -14.08 23.60
C LEU A 143 -0.25 -15.22 24.63
N LEU A 144 -0.98 -15.08 25.72
CA LEU A 144 -1.13 -16.11 26.75
C LEU A 144 -1.73 -17.40 26.22
N GLU A 145 -2.75 -17.33 25.36
CA GLU A 145 -3.38 -18.52 24.78
C GLU A 145 -2.41 -19.31 23.89
N ILE A 146 -1.58 -18.62 23.10
CA ILE A 146 -0.55 -19.25 22.27
C ILE A 146 0.52 -19.89 23.17
N ILE A 147 0.99 -19.15 24.18
CA ILE A 147 2.02 -19.61 25.11
C ILE A 147 1.53 -20.84 25.90
N LYS A 148 0.30 -20.80 26.44
CA LYS A 148 -0.34 -21.94 27.12
C LYS A 148 -0.51 -23.15 26.20
N LYS A 149 -0.83 -22.95 24.92
CA LYS A 149 -0.90 -24.05 23.94
C LYS A 149 0.48 -24.69 23.69
N CYS A 150 1.56 -23.92 23.83
CA CYS A 150 2.92 -24.39 23.59
C CYS A 150 3.64 -24.93 24.84
N SER A 151 3.10 -24.74 26.04
CA SER A 151 3.74 -25.21 27.28
C SER A 151 2.71 -25.69 28.31
N LEU A 152 2.91 -26.91 28.81
CA LEU A 152 2.04 -27.56 29.78
C LEU A 152 2.06 -26.94 31.19
N ASP A 153 3.08 -26.14 31.54
CA ASP A 153 3.32 -25.63 32.90
C ASP A 153 3.69 -24.14 32.94
N LEU A 154 2.88 -23.26 32.33
CA LEU A 154 3.17 -21.82 32.38
C LEU A 154 2.48 -21.11 33.54
N ASP A 155 3.28 -20.52 34.43
CA ASP A 155 2.83 -19.62 35.48
C ASP A 155 2.50 -18.24 34.88
N GLU A 156 1.21 -18.02 34.59
CA GLU A 156 0.70 -16.80 33.95
C GLU A 156 1.03 -15.52 34.72
N LYS A 157 1.07 -15.57 36.06
CA LYS A 157 1.30 -14.36 36.87
C LYS A 157 2.73 -13.85 36.66
N LYS A 158 3.70 -14.77 36.71
CA LYS A 158 5.11 -14.43 36.57
C LYS A 158 5.44 -13.95 35.15
N LEU A 159 4.80 -14.54 34.15
CA LEU A 159 4.94 -14.11 32.76
C LEU A 159 4.38 -12.69 32.54
N LYS A 160 3.21 -12.38 33.12
CA LYS A 160 2.59 -11.06 33.03
C LYS A 160 3.51 -9.97 33.59
N GLU A 161 4.13 -10.21 34.74
CA GLU A 161 5.05 -9.26 35.38
C GLU A 161 6.31 -8.98 34.55
N GLU A 162 6.92 -10.01 33.96
CA GLU A 162 8.11 -9.85 33.11
C GLU A 162 7.79 -9.15 31.78
N ILE A 163 6.63 -9.42 31.19
CA ILE A 163 6.21 -8.77 29.94
C ILE A 163 5.87 -7.29 30.15
N ILE A 164 5.23 -6.92 31.27
CA ILE A 164 4.98 -5.51 31.62
C ILE A 164 6.30 -4.73 31.72
N LYS A 165 7.34 -5.32 32.30
CA LYS A 165 8.66 -4.68 32.38
C LYS A 165 9.29 -4.41 31.01
N VAL A 166 9.13 -5.34 30.07
CA VAL A 166 9.80 -5.28 28.76
C VAL A 166 9.02 -4.44 27.75
N PHE A 167 7.69 -4.59 27.69
CA PHE A 167 6.85 -4.01 26.63
C PHE A 167 6.01 -2.81 27.07
N LYS A 168 5.96 -2.52 28.37
CA LYS A 168 5.28 -1.35 28.96
C LYS A 168 3.90 -1.07 28.33
N ASP A 169 3.77 0.04 27.63
CA ASP A 169 2.56 0.64 27.06
C ASP A 169 2.12 0.04 25.71
N LYS A 170 2.90 -0.89 25.14
CA LYS A 170 2.55 -1.57 23.88
C LYS A 170 1.56 -2.75 24.07
N ILE A 171 1.21 -3.08 25.31
CA ILE A 171 0.36 -4.23 25.64
C ILE A 171 -0.83 -3.77 26.48
N GLU A 172 -2.03 -4.17 26.05
CA GLU A 172 -3.28 -3.90 26.76
C GLU A 172 -3.71 -5.11 27.59
N PHE A 173 -3.98 -4.87 28.87
CA PHE A 173 -4.48 -5.86 29.81
C PHE A 173 -5.99 -5.65 29.98
N GLU A 174 -6.79 -6.52 29.36
CA GLU A 174 -8.22 -6.70 29.67
C GLU A 174 -8.41 -7.67 30.84
#